data_AF-A0A7S2LPT4-F1
#
_entry.id   AF-A0A7S2LPT4-F1
#
_cell.length_a   1.000
_cell.length_b   1.000
_cell.length_c   1.000
_cell.angle_alpha   90.00
_cell.angle_beta   90.00
_cell.angle_gamma   90.00
#
_symmetry.space_group_name_H-M   'P 1'
#
loop_
_entity.id
_entity.type
_entity.pdbx_description
1 polymer ?
#
loop_
_entity_poly.entity_id
_entity_poly.type
_entity_poly.pdbx_seq_one_letter_code
_entity_poly.pdbx_strand_id
1 'polypeptide(L)'
;LDGGDYHGCVGSDAGFDITMRVLPTEQLNQLGQIRAAGFTLFGIIAMTSVSCAGFVICHKQHQVVRALQPIFLLCICCGALLMGSAIVPLSIDDKIASQSGCDISCMALPWLLSLGFSVAI
;
A
#
# COMPACT_ATOMS: atom_id res chain seq x y z
N LEU A 1 -5.29 -18.48 39.22
CA LEU A 1 -6.41 -17.70 39.76
C LEU A 1 -7.65 -18.52 39.48
N ASP A 2 -8.16 -19.18 40.53
CA ASP A 2 -9.24 -20.14 40.48
C ASP A 2 -10.53 -19.53 39.92
N GLY A 3 -11.04 -20.13 38.83
CA GLY A 3 -12.35 -19.81 38.26
C GLY A 3 -13.42 -20.60 38.98
N GLY A 4 -14.13 -19.92 39.89
CA GLY A 4 -15.26 -20.50 40.62
C GLY A 4 -16.38 -20.93 39.67
N ASP A 5 -17.00 -22.07 40.01
CA ASP A 5 -18.13 -22.67 39.31
C ASP A 5 -19.43 -22.00 39.80
N TYR A 6 -20.11 -21.24 38.93
CA TYR A 6 -21.35 -20.55 39.27
C TYR A 6 -22.55 -21.34 38.72
N HIS A 7 -23.30 -21.95 39.63
CA HIS A 7 -24.47 -22.77 39.32
C HIS A 7 -25.67 -21.88 38.95
N GLY A 8 -25.97 -21.75 37.65
CA GLY A 8 -27.15 -21.03 37.16
C GLY A 8 -27.00 -20.36 35.79
N CYS A 9 -25.78 -20.26 35.25
CA CYS A 9 -25.58 -19.86 33.87
C CYS A 9 -25.54 -21.10 32.98
N VAL A 10 -26.72 -21.58 32.56
CA VAL A 10 -26.84 -22.28 31.26
C VAL A 10 -26.68 -21.21 30.19
N GLY A 11 -25.45 -20.69 30.08
CA GLY A 11 -25.05 -19.90 28.95
C GLY A 11 -25.00 -20.89 27.82
N SER A 12 -26.06 -20.90 27.01
CA SER A 12 -26.05 -21.42 25.67
C SER A 12 -24.65 -21.21 25.11
N ASP A 13 -23.88 -22.28 25.07
CA ASP A 13 -22.82 -22.48 24.12
C ASP A 13 -23.52 -22.28 22.78
N ALA A 14 -23.56 -21.02 22.35
CA ALA A 14 -23.60 -20.70 20.95
C ALA A 14 -22.34 -21.39 20.42
N GLY A 15 -22.51 -22.66 20.07
CA GLY A 15 -21.66 -23.39 19.15
C GLY A 15 -21.72 -22.57 17.88
N PHE A 16 -20.96 -21.48 17.88
CA PHE A 16 -20.54 -20.79 16.70
C PHE A 16 -19.51 -21.75 16.10
N ASP A 17 -20.06 -22.83 15.55
CA ASP A 17 -19.49 -23.63 14.50
C ASP A 17 -19.38 -22.67 13.32
N ILE A 18 -18.46 -21.70 13.46
CA ILE A 18 -17.82 -21.10 12.32
C ILE A 18 -17.13 -22.30 11.75
N THR A 19 -17.81 -22.96 10.81
CA THR A 19 -17.14 -23.67 9.74
C THR A 19 -16.22 -22.65 9.12
N MET A 20 -15.04 -22.52 9.71
CA MET A 20 -13.89 -21.90 9.11
C MET A 20 -13.67 -22.81 7.91
N ARG A 21 -14.22 -22.40 6.77
CA ARG A 21 -13.83 -22.99 5.51
C ARG A 21 -12.34 -22.79 5.48
N VAL A 22 -11.61 -23.85 5.80
CA VAL A 22 -10.18 -23.92 5.57
C VAL A 22 -10.05 -23.54 4.11
N LEU A 23 -9.58 -22.33 3.85
CA LEU A 23 -9.27 -21.93 2.48
C LEU A 23 -8.38 -23.07 1.98
N PRO A 24 -8.74 -23.75 0.87
CA PRO A 24 -7.84 -24.74 0.30
C PRO A 24 -6.48 -24.07 0.14
N THR A 25 -5.40 -24.80 0.40
CA THR A 25 -4.01 -24.33 0.25
C THR A 25 -3.94 -23.41 -0.96
N GLU A 26 -3.73 -22.12 -0.71
CA GLU A 26 -3.70 -21.05 -1.70
C GLU A 26 -3.07 -21.61 -2.98
N GLN A 27 -3.89 -21.79 -4.02
CA GLN A 27 -3.35 -21.98 -5.35
C GLN A 27 -2.62 -20.69 -5.64
N LEU A 28 -1.31 -20.70 -5.38
CA LEU A 28 -0.39 -19.63 -5.67
C LEU A 28 -0.34 -19.45 -7.18
N ASN A 29 -1.40 -18.84 -7.71
CA ASN A 29 -1.45 -18.23 -9.01
C ASN A 29 -0.22 -17.36 -9.06
N GLN A 30 0.70 -17.66 -9.96
CA GLN A 30 2.08 -17.18 -9.89
C GLN A 30 2.10 -15.64 -9.90
N LEU A 31 2.03 -15.04 -8.70
CA LEU A 31 2.10 -13.61 -8.48
C LEU A 31 3.45 -13.06 -8.91
N GLY A 32 4.40 -13.91 -9.29
CA GLY A 32 5.65 -13.51 -9.93
C GLY A 32 5.45 -12.64 -11.17
N GLN A 33 4.48 -12.96 -12.04
CA GLN A 33 4.24 -12.14 -13.23
C GLN A 33 3.57 -10.79 -12.90
N ILE A 34 2.59 -10.81 -11.99
CA ILE A 34 1.89 -9.58 -11.58
C ILE A 34 2.81 -8.67 -10.76
N ARG A 35 3.70 -9.26 -9.94
CA ARG A 35 4.74 -8.56 -9.18
C ARG A 35 5.78 -7.90 -10.09
N ALA A 36 6.23 -8.62 -11.12
CA ALA A 36 7.11 -8.04 -12.14
C ALA A 36 6.42 -6.85 -12.83
N ALA A 37 5.14 -7.00 -13.20
CA ALA A 37 4.35 -5.90 -13.74
C ALA A 37 4.25 -4.71 -12.76
N GLY A 38 4.01 -4.96 -11.47
CA GLY A 38 3.99 -3.93 -10.42
C GLY A 38 5.29 -3.14 -10.32
N PHE A 39 6.45 -3.82 -10.30
CA PHE A 39 7.74 -3.15 -10.28
C PHE A 39 8.02 -2.36 -11.56
N THR A 40 7.61 -2.86 -12.74
CA THR A 40 7.75 -2.10 -13.98
C THR A 40 6.92 -0.82 -13.96
N LEU A 41 5.67 -0.89 -13.47
CA LEU A 41 4.80 0.27 -13.32
C LEU A 41 5.37 1.29 -12.33
N PHE A 42 5.84 0.83 -11.17
CA PHE A 42 6.52 1.69 -10.20
C PHE A 42 7.75 2.36 -10.82
N GLY A 43 8.56 1.61 -11.58
CA GLY A 43 9.71 2.15 -12.30
C GLY A 43 9.33 3.25 -13.29
N ILE A 44 8.27 3.05 -14.08
CA ILE A 44 7.78 4.06 -15.02
C ILE A 44 7.30 5.32 -14.28
N ILE A 45 6.53 5.17 -13.19
CA ILE A 45 6.07 6.28 -12.36
C ILE A 45 7.26 7.05 -11.79
N ALA A 46 8.25 6.33 -11.26
CA ALA A 46 9.45 6.94 -10.67
C ALA A 46 10.28 7.71 -11.71
N MET A 47 10.55 7.09 -12.86
CA MET A 47 11.30 7.72 -13.95
C MET A 47 10.59 8.96 -14.48
N THR A 48 9.27 8.87 -14.69
CA THR A 48 8.47 9.99 -15.20
C THR A 48 8.43 11.13 -14.18
N SER A 49 8.20 10.83 -12.91
CA SER A 49 8.16 11.84 -11.84
C SER A 49 9.51 12.54 -11.67
N VAL A 50 10.62 11.80 -11.65
CA VAL A 50 11.98 12.38 -11.55
C VAL A 50 12.31 13.24 -12.77
N SER A 51 11.95 12.78 -13.97
CA SER A 51 12.17 13.54 -15.21
C SER A 51 11.37 14.85 -15.21
N CYS A 52 10.11 14.81 -14.80
CA CYS A 52 9.26 15.99 -14.66
C CYS A 52 9.79 16.95 -13.59
N ALA A 53 10.19 16.44 -12.42
CA ALA A 53 10.80 17.26 -11.36
C ALA A 53 12.11 17.93 -11.84
N GLY A 54 12.97 17.19 -12.53
CA GLY A 54 14.19 17.73 -13.15
C GLY A 54 13.88 18.80 -14.20
N PHE A 55 12.89 18.56 -15.06
CA PHE A 55 12.45 19.51 -16.08
C PHE A 55 11.94 20.81 -15.44
N VAL A 56 11.11 20.71 -14.40
CA VAL A 56 10.61 21.86 -13.62
C VAL A 56 11.75 22.65 -13.01
N ILE A 57 12.80 21.98 -12.51
CA ILE A 57 13.97 22.65 -11.92
C ILE A 57 14.84 23.35 -12.97
N CYS A 58 15.08 22.73 -14.11
CA CYS A 58 15.86 23.32 -15.19
C CYS A 58 15.12 24.48 -15.88
N HIS A 59 13.80 24.38 -16.04
CA HIS A 59 12.97 25.35 -16.76
C HIS A 59 12.15 26.26 -15.83
N LYS A 60 12.59 26.49 -14.58
CA LYS A 60 11.91 27.37 -13.62
C LYS A 60 11.61 28.78 -14.16
N GLN A 61 12.37 29.24 -15.15
CA GLN A 61 12.19 30.55 -15.77
C GLN A 61 11.15 30.59 -16.90
N HIS A 62 10.68 29.45 -17.38
CA HIS A 62 9.67 29.38 -18.42
C HIS A 62 8.33 29.87 -17.88
N GLN A 63 7.59 30.68 -18.66
CA GLN A 63 6.36 31.32 -18.18
C GLN A 63 5.31 30.33 -17.65
N VAL A 64 5.23 29.14 -18.26
CA VAL A 64 4.33 28.05 -17.84
C VAL A 64 4.65 27.58 -16.41
N VAL A 65 5.91 27.24 -16.13
CA VAL A 65 6.36 26.77 -14.81
C VAL A 65 6.22 27.87 -13.76
N ARG A 66 6.45 29.13 -14.16
CA ARG A 66 6.33 30.29 -13.27
C ARG A 66 4.88 30.62 -12.93
N ALA A 67 3.96 30.43 -13.88
CA ALA A 67 2.52 30.66 -13.67
C ALA A 67 1.91 29.64 -12.70
N LEU A 68 2.33 28.38 -12.79
CA LEU A 68 1.83 27.28 -11.95
C LEU A 68 2.49 27.19 -10.57
N GLN A 69 3.46 28.06 -10.27
CA GLN A 69 4.34 28.01 -9.10
C GLN A 69 5.17 26.70 -9.04
N PRO A 70 6.51 26.77 -9.13
CA PRO A 70 7.35 25.56 -9.22
C PRO A 70 7.27 24.63 -8.00
N ILE A 71 6.84 25.15 -6.84
CA ILE A 71 6.62 24.37 -5.62
C ILE A 71 5.43 23.42 -5.78
N PHE A 72 4.34 23.87 -6.39
CA PHE A 72 3.13 23.05 -6.57
C PHE A 72 3.40 21.87 -7.52
N LEU A 73 4.09 22.13 -8.64
CA LEU A 73 4.51 21.09 -9.59
C LEU A 73 5.40 20.02 -8.94
N LEU A 74 6.27 20.43 -8.00
CA LEU A 74 7.12 19.51 -7.26
C LEU A 74 6.31 18.66 -6.26
N CYS A 75 5.34 19.26 -5.57
CA CYS A 75 4.43 18.54 -4.68
C CYS A 75 3.64 17.45 -5.43
N ILE A 76 3.10 17.75 -6.61
CA ILE A 76 2.41 16.74 -7.44
C ILE A 76 3.35 15.57 -7.79
N CYS A 77 4.59 15.86 -8.19
CA CYS A 77 5.58 14.82 -8.50
C CYS A 77 5.88 13.95 -7.26
N CYS A 78 6.02 14.57 -6.08
CA CYS A 78 6.20 13.86 -4.81
C CYS A 78 4.97 13.01 -4.44
N GLY A 79 3.76 13.54 -4.57
CA GLY A 79 2.51 12.81 -4.32
C GLY A 79 2.38 11.59 -5.23
N ALA A 80 2.72 11.73 -6.51
CA ALA A 80 2.73 10.63 -7.47
C ALA A 80 3.75 9.53 -7.10
N LEU A 81 4.94 9.90 -6.60
CA LEU A 81 5.93 8.94 -6.10
C LEU A 81 5.42 8.21 -4.86
N LEU A 82 4.83 8.93 -3.91
CA LEU A 82 4.27 8.35 -2.69
C LEU A 82 3.14 7.37 -3.00
N MET A 83 2.21 7.74 -3.89
CA MET A 83 1.18 6.81 -4.36
C MET A 83 1.76 5.61 -5.09
N GLY A 84 2.73 5.82 -5.99
CA GLY A 84 3.40 4.74 -6.71
C GLY A 84 4.12 3.77 -5.75
N SER A 85 4.68 4.28 -4.65
CA SER A 85 5.37 3.47 -3.65
C SER A 85 4.44 2.49 -2.93
N ALA A 86 3.12 2.71 -2.95
CA ALA A 86 2.13 1.75 -2.44
C ALA A 86 2.12 0.43 -3.22
N ILE A 87 2.64 0.39 -4.46
CA ILE A 87 2.80 -0.84 -5.23
C ILE A 87 3.80 -1.80 -4.56
N VAL A 88 4.76 -1.28 -3.79
CA VAL A 88 5.80 -2.07 -3.09
C VAL A 88 5.20 -2.96 -1.99
N PRO A 89 4.47 -2.44 -0.98
CA PRO A 89 3.83 -3.28 0.03
C PRO A 89 2.76 -4.21 -0.57
N LEU A 90 2.08 -3.80 -1.65
CA LEU A 90 1.15 -4.68 -2.38
C LEU A 90 1.86 -5.88 -3.04
N SER A 91 3.15 -5.74 -3.31
CA SER A 91 3.99 -6.77 -3.94
C SER A 91 4.65 -7.72 -2.94
N ILE A 92 4.43 -7.54 -1.64
CA ILE A 92 4.90 -8.43 -0.57
C ILE A 92 3.80 -9.44 -0.29
N ASP A 93 4.17 -10.72 -0.35
CA ASP A 93 3.26 -11.86 -0.23
C ASP A 93 3.84 -12.87 0.80
N ASP A 94 2.98 -13.71 1.35
CA ASP A 94 3.26 -14.68 2.43
C ASP A 94 4.37 -15.69 2.08
N LYS A 95 4.72 -15.81 0.79
CA LYS A 95 5.83 -16.64 0.31
C LYS A 95 7.22 -16.09 0.59
N ILE A 96 7.37 -14.79 0.81
CA ILE A 96 8.67 -14.11 0.87
C ILE A 96 8.91 -13.50 2.26
N ALA A 97 7.86 -13.03 2.92
CA ALA A 97 7.95 -12.37 4.22
C ALA A 97 7.37 -13.26 5.33
N SER A 98 7.94 -13.16 6.53
CA SER A 98 7.31 -13.66 7.75
C SER A 98 5.94 -13.01 7.94
N GLN A 99 5.00 -13.67 8.62
CA GLN A 99 3.62 -13.19 8.85
C GLN A 99 3.56 -11.72 9.30
N SER A 100 4.48 -11.33 10.19
CA SER A 100 4.58 -9.93 10.67
C SER A 100 4.93 -8.91 9.58
N GLY A 101 5.69 -9.31 8.56
CA GLY A 101 6.05 -8.46 7.42
C GLY A 101 4.88 -8.21 6.47
N CYS A 102 4.01 -9.20 6.29
CA CYS A 102 2.76 -9.03 5.55
C CYS A 102 1.79 -8.12 6.30
N ASP A 103 1.64 -8.27 7.62
CA ASP A 103 0.79 -7.39 8.43
C ASP A 103 1.21 -5.91 8.33
N ILE A 104 2.51 -5.62 8.43
CA ILE A 104 3.04 -4.27 8.31
C ILE A 104 2.79 -3.70 6.90
N SER A 105 2.98 -4.53 5.87
CA SER A 105 2.79 -4.12 4.48
C SER A 105 1.32 -3.81 4.18
N CYS A 106 0.40 -4.65 4.67
CA CYS A 106 -1.05 -4.44 4.57
C CYS A 106 -1.48 -3.14 5.24
N MET A 107 -0.92 -2.81 6.41
CA MET A 107 -1.23 -1.58 7.11
C MET A 107 -0.58 -0.35 6.47
N ALA A 108 0.56 -0.49 5.77
CA ALA A 108 1.25 0.63 5.13
C ALA A 108 0.53 1.17 3.88
N LEU A 109 -0.24 0.34 3.18
CA LEU A 109 -0.98 0.70 1.97
C LEU A 109 -1.90 1.94 2.13
N PRO A 110 -2.85 1.96 3.09
CA PRO A 110 -3.74 3.11 3.25
C PRO A 110 -2.99 4.39 3.63
N TRP A 111 -1.89 4.28 4.40
CA TRP A 111 -1.07 5.44 4.76
C TRP A 111 -0.37 6.05 3.54
N LEU A 112 0.26 5.23 2.70
CA LEU A 112 0.94 5.71 1.49
C LEU A 112 -0.04 6.35 0.50
N LEU A 113 -1.24 5.78 0.35
CA LEU A 113 -2.26 6.32 -0.54
C LEU A 113 -2.83 7.64 -0.03
N SER A 114 -3.15 7.71 1.27
CA SER A 114 -3.66 8.91 1.95
C SER A 114 -2.67 10.08 1.87
N LEU A 115 -1.40 9.82 2.22
CA LEU A 115 -0.35 10.83 2.16
C LEU A 115 -0.06 11.26 0.72
N GLY A 116 -0.02 10.33 -0.23
CA GLY A 116 0.16 10.64 -1.64
C GLY A 116 -0.95 11.53 -2.20
N PHE A 117 -2.20 11.27 -1.84
CA PHE A 117 -3.35 12.10 -2.25
C PHE A 117 -3.30 13.50 -1.63
N SER A 118 -2.95 13.57 -0.34
CA SER A 118 -2.87 14.82 0.39
C SER A 118 -1.74 15.74 -0.06
N VAL A 119 -0.65 15.17 -0.59
CA VAL A 119 0.49 15.94 -1.11
C VAL A 119 0.26 16.38 -2.57
N ALA A 120 -0.55 15.64 -3.32
CA ALA A 120 -0.83 15.93 -4.72
C ALA A 120 -1.87 17.04 -4.94
N ILE A 121 -2.78 17.25 -3.98
CA ILE A 121 -3.86 18.26 -4.00
C ILE A 121 -3.46 19.48 -3.18
#